data_AF-A0A1C6E2R9-F1
#
_entry.id   AF-A0A1C6E2R9-F1
#
_cell.length_a   1.000
_cell.length_b   1.000
_cell.length_c   1.000
_cell.angle_alpha   90.00
_cell.angle_beta   90.00
_cell.angle_gamma   90.00
#
_symmetry.space_group_name_H-M   'P 1'
#
loop_
_entity.id
_entity.type
_entity.pdbx_description
1 polymer ?
#
loop_
_entity_poly.entity_id
_entity_poly.type
_entity_poly.pdbx_seq_one_letter_code
_entity_poly.pdbx_strand_id
1 'polypeptide(L)'
;MKYLRYGCLSISKNILFTFIMVLEVVALLVTTNVTIGSANNKSVLTRPFDDIVNKEGYYCFFEPMWETQEEATEFYGLFNKLKSATIISSDQIDANKIVDDDIFFKYSMPLQSGSWPKTATDGQGRPYVVVSPDYMKNVGETITTNGVGECVISGVLTEVTYIPAFTMYNEENVVTSFYRSADYTVAIEAIKAGSSDELKYSDSAIIMAKSAYKALNDNKDITYLNCFITYDDSISKADMEYNKGIMKQITEFQKEHADFYPIAPKFTPLSQIKDSMDTYVTNSYINILPIIFVVAAIVLIGLIGSVAINTVTQIRNYGIYFLCGSKWSDCFKISLANISIILLFSGVLSGVLLYCSKFINLNYLIGQVYEWNNLYISLGVILAMMLLALIIPFGIIRFTSPVEVIKSKK
;
A
#
# COMPACT_ATOMS: atom_id res chain seq x y z
N MET A 1 0.09 37.19 17.83
CA MET A 1 -1.35 37.25 18.17
C MET A 1 -2.15 38.26 17.36
N LYS A 2 -1.72 39.54 17.19
CA LYS A 2 -2.53 40.55 16.48
C LYS A 2 -2.95 40.14 15.06
N TYR A 3 -2.04 39.61 14.25
CA TYR A 3 -2.32 39.23 12.85
C TYR A 3 -3.30 38.07 12.72
N LEU A 4 -3.21 37.07 13.62
CA LEU A 4 -4.17 35.96 13.69
C LEU A 4 -5.59 36.46 14.00
N ARG A 5 -5.73 37.38 14.96
CA ARG A 5 -7.04 37.97 15.30
C ARG A 5 -7.66 38.69 14.11
N TYR A 6 -6.88 39.50 13.38
CA TYR A 6 -7.37 40.17 12.17
C TYR A 6 -7.62 39.20 11.01
N GLY A 7 -6.84 38.11 10.91
CA GLY A 7 -7.10 37.01 9.99
C GLY A 7 -8.47 36.36 10.24
N CYS A 8 -8.75 35.94 11.48
CA CYS A 8 -10.06 35.38 11.85
C CYS A 8 -11.22 36.36 11.60
N LEU A 9 -11.01 37.66 11.86
CA LEU A 9 -12.01 38.68 11.56
C LEU A 9 -12.27 38.80 10.06
N SER A 10 -11.25 38.67 9.22
CA SER A 10 -11.39 38.60 7.76
C SER A 10 -12.26 37.42 7.33
N ILE A 11 -12.03 36.23 7.91
CA ILE A 11 -12.84 35.01 7.67
C ILE A 11 -14.32 35.27 7.96
N SER A 12 -14.61 35.83 9.14
CA SER A 12 -16.00 36.07 9.57
C SER A 12 -16.78 37.02 8.63
N LYS A 13 -16.08 37.95 7.98
CA LYS A 13 -16.68 38.90 7.04
C LYS A 13 -16.95 38.29 5.66
N ASN A 14 -16.15 37.31 5.26
CA ASN A 14 -16.20 36.67 3.95
C ASN A 14 -16.45 35.16 4.08
N ILE A 15 -17.47 34.79 4.87
CA ILE A 15 -17.71 33.40 5.27
C ILE A 15 -18.02 32.48 4.09
N LEU A 16 -18.76 32.97 3.08
CA LEU A 16 -19.11 32.18 1.89
C LEU A 16 -17.86 31.82 1.08
N PHE A 17 -17.01 32.80 0.76
CA PHE A 17 -15.75 32.56 0.06
C PHE A 17 -14.79 31.70 0.88
N THR A 18 -14.77 31.89 2.20
CA THR A 18 -13.96 31.05 3.09
C THR A 18 -14.44 29.61 3.07
N PHE A 19 -15.75 29.38 3.11
CA PHE A 19 -16.33 28.04 3.02
C PHE A 19 -15.99 27.36 1.69
N ILE A 20 -16.11 28.08 0.57
CA ILE A 20 -15.73 27.57 -0.76
C ILE A 20 -14.24 27.18 -0.79
N MET A 21 -13.35 28.08 -0.35
CA MET A 21 -11.91 27.79 -0.28
C MET A 21 -11.62 26.56 0.59
N VAL A 22 -12.31 26.42 1.74
CA VAL A 22 -12.13 25.26 2.60
C VAL A 22 -12.51 23.97 1.87
N LEU A 23 -13.67 23.95 1.20
CA LEU A 23 -14.16 22.78 0.47
C LEU A 23 -13.23 22.40 -0.70
N GLU A 24 -12.76 23.37 -1.48
CA GLU A 24 -11.84 23.12 -2.59
C GLU A 24 -10.54 22.46 -2.11
N VAL A 25 -9.95 23.00 -1.03
CA VAL A 25 -8.72 22.45 -0.44
C VAL A 25 -8.97 21.07 0.15
N VAL A 26 -10.10 20.86 0.84
CA VAL A 26 -10.46 19.54 1.39
C VAL A 26 -10.62 18.51 0.28
N ALA A 27 -11.31 18.85 -0.81
CA ALA A 27 -11.51 17.95 -1.95
C ALA A 27 -10.17 17.54 -2.57
N LEU A 28 -9.23 18.49 -2.75
CA LEU A 28 -7.89 18.18 -3.24
C LEU A 28 -7.13 17.27 -2.29
N LEU A 29 -7.12 17.58 -0.99
CA LEU A 29 -6.37 16.79 0.00
C LEU A 29 -6.94 15.38 0.12
N VAL A 30 -8.26 15.21 0.19
CA VAL A 30 -8.89 13.89 0.24
C VAL A 30 -8.57 13.11 -1.04
N THR A 31 -8.75 13.71 -2.21
CA THR A 31 -8.45 13.05 -3.50
C THR A 31 -6.99 12.63 -3.56
N THR A 32 -6.07 13.55 -3.25
CA THR A 32 -4.63 13.26 -3.23
C THR A 32 -4.30 12.09 -2.30
N ASN A 33 -4.87 12.07 -1.10
CA ASN A 33 -4.61 11.01 -0.12
C ASN A 33 -5.20 9.66 -0.53
N VAL A 34 -6.43 9.62 -1.05
CA VAL A 34 -7.02 8.40 -1.61
C VAL A 34 -6.18 7.90 -2.79
N THR A 35 -5.75 8.80 -3.66
CA THR A 35 -4.99 8.41 -4.83
C THR A 35 -3.59 7.88 -4.46
N ILE A 36 -2.90 8.48 -3.48
CA ILE A 36 -1.65 7.94 -2.92
C ILE A 36 -1.90 6.62 -2.19
N GLY A 37 -3.00 6.52 -1.45
CA GLY A 37 -3.38 5.31 -0.72
C GLY A 37 -3.56 4.10 -1.64
N SER A 38 -4.11 4.31 -2.84
CA SER A 38 -4.19 3.28 -3.89
C SER A 38 -2.81 2.83 -4.35
N ALA A 39 -1.87 3.77 -4.52
CA ALA A 39 -0.51 3.45 -4.95
C ALA A 39 0.26 2.70 -3.85
N ASN A 40 0.09 3.10 -2.59
CA ASN A 40 0.68 2.43 -1.43
C ASN A 40 0.24 0.98 -1.30
N ASN A 41 -1.01 0.67 -1.65
CA ASN A 41 -1.53 -0.70 -1.64
C ASN A 41 -0.65 -1.64 -2.47
N LYS A 42 -0.10 -1.17 -3.60
CA LYS A 42 0.82 -1.94 -4.44
C LYS A 42 2.19 -2.12 -3.80
N SER A 43 2.71 -1.09 -3.13
CA SER A 43 3.98 -1.16 -2.40
C SER A 43 3.89 -2.13 -1.21
N VAL A 44 2.76 -2.20 -0.52
CA VAL A 44 2.54 -3.16 0.58
C VAL A 44 2.68 -4.62 0.13
N LEU A 45 2.33 -4.92 -1.12
CA LEU A 45 2.49 -6.27 -1.66
C LEU A 45 3.96 -6.61 -1.90
N THR A 46 4.78 -5.66 -2.35
CA THR A 46 6.18 -5.94 -2.72
C THR A 46 7.12 -5.96 -1.53
N ARG A 47 6.89 -5.13 -0.51
CA ARG A 47 7.77 -4.97 0.67
C ARG A 47 8.21 -6.24 1.40
N PRO A 48 7.34 -7.26 1.60
CA PRO A 48 7.73 -8.50 2.26
C PRO A 48 8.91 -9.22 1.60
N PHE A 49 9.17 -8.91 0.32
CA PHE A 49 10.21 -9.51 -0.50
C PHE A 49 11.46 -8.65 -0.66
N ASP A 50 11.45 -7.38 -0.20
CA ASP A 50 12.55 -6.43 -0.47
C ASP A 50 13.91 -6.97 0.00
N ASP A 51 13.97 -7.54 1.21
CA ASP A 51 15.22 -8.11 1.76
C ASP A 51 15.70 -9.36 1.02
N ILE A 52 14.81 -10.00 0.25
CA ILE A 52 15.08 -11.22 -0.51
C ILE A 52 15.58 -10.82 -1.90
N VAL A 53 14.81 -10.00 -2.63
CA VAL A 53 15.10 -9.65 -4.02
C VAL A 53 16.30 -8.71 -4.19
N ASN A 54 16.73 -8.04 -3.12
CA ASN A 54 17.96 -7.25 -3.10
C ASN A 54 19.24 -8.09 -2.96
N LYS A 55 19.14 -9.39 -2.64
CA LYS A 55 20.30 -10.29 -2.56
C LYS A 55 20.65 -10.87 -3.92
N GLU A 56 21.90 -11.33 -4.06
CA GLU A 56 22.25 -12.19 -5.18
C GLU A 56 21.54 -13.54 -5.07
N GLY A 57 21.00 -14.03 -6.17
CA GLY A 57 20.22 -15.27 -6.14
C GLY A 57 19.30 -15.46 -7.34
N TYR A 58 18.43 -16.45 -7.21
CA TYR A 58 17.45 -16.82 -8.21
C TYR A 58 16.07 -17.07 -7.61
N TYR A 59 15.04 -16.66 -8.32
CA TYR A 59 13.70 -17.17 -8.16
C TYR A 59 13.50 -18.39 -9.04
N CYS A 60 12.88 -19.44 -8.50
CA CYS A 60 12.57 -20.67 -9.21
C CYS A 60 11.13 -21.10 -8.93
N PHE A 61 10.46 -21.56 -10.00
CA PHE A 61 9.17 -22.22 -9.95
C PHE A 61 9.28 -23.57 -10.62
N PHE A 62 8.64 -24.55 -10.01
CA PHE A 62 8.51 -25.90 -10.54
C PHE A 62 7.16 -26.46 -10.13
N GLU A 63 6.64 -27.36 -10.96
CA GLU A 63 5.38 -28.04 -10.71
C GLU A 63 5.73 -29.48 -10.25
N PRO A 64 5.57 -29.79 -8.96
CA PRO A 64 5.93 -31.08 -8.39
C PRO A 64 4.89 -32.10 -8.87
N MET A 65 5.30 -32.92 -9.81
CA MET A 65 4.57 -34.13 -10.21
C MET A 65 5.49 -35.31 -10.01
N TRP A 66 5.79 -35.59 -8.75
CA TRP A 66 6.53 -36.79 -8.36
C TRP A 66 5.54 -37.95 -8.30
N GLU A 67 5.81 -39.04 -9.02
CA GLU A 67 4.99 -40.25 -8.92
C GLU A 67 5.26 -40.96 -7.59
N THR A 68 6.46 -40.77 -7.03
CA THR A 68 6.91 -41.39 -5.79
C THR A 68 7.50 -40.41 -4.78
N GLN A 69 7.40 -40.77 -3.50
CA GLN A 69 8.05 -40.02 -2.40
C GLN A 69 9.59 -40.02 -2.54
N GLU A 70 10.15 -41.03 -3.20
CA GLU A 70 11.59 -41.17 -3.42
C GLU A 70 12.09 -40.13 -4.43
N GLU A 71 11.41 -39.97 -5.57
CA GLU A 71 11.69 -38.91 -6.55
C GLU A 71 11.60 -37.51 -5.93
N ALA A 72 10.57 -37.26 -5.12
CA ALA A 72 10.43 -36.00 -4.41
C ALA A 72 11.64 -35.74 -3.51
N THR A 73 12.05 -36.76 -2.72
CA THR A 73 13.19 -36.66 -1.80
C THR A 73 14.50 -36.43 -2.54
N GLU A 74 14.70 -37.09 -3.69
CA GLU A 74 15.88 -36.90 -4.54
C GLU A 74 15.94 -35.48 -5.10
N PHE A 75 14.82 -34.99 -5.65
CA PHE A 75 14.72 -33.65 -6.21
C PHE A 75 15.00 -32.56 -5.17
N TYR A 76 14.30 -32.60 -4.03
CA TYR A 76 14.55 -31.65 -2.94
C TYR A 76 15.95 -31.83 -2.33
N GLY A 77 16.53 -33.03 -2.41
CA GLY A 77 17.92 -33.30 -2.05
C GLY A 77 18.93 -32.55 -2.92
N LEU A 78 18.62 -32.22 -4.17
CA LEU A 78 19.49 -31.41 -5.03
C LEU A 78 19.64 -29.98 -4.50
N PHE A 79 18.57 -29.41 -3.95
CA PHE A 79 18.61 -28.08 -3.35
C PHE A 79 19.53 -28.01 -2.12
N ASN A 80 19.60 -29.08 -1.33
CA ASN A 80 20.50 -29.20 -0.19
C ASN A 80 21.99 -29.22 -0.58
N LYS A 81 22.31 -29.46 -1.86
CA LYS A 81 23.69 -29.41 -2.38
C LYS A 81 24.14 -27.99 -2.68
N LEU A 82 23.24 -27.01 -2.75
CA LEU A 82 23.60 -25.62 -3.00
C LEU A 82 24.49 -25.10 -1.88
N LYS A 83 25.58 -24.44 -2.25
CA LYS A 83 26.55 -23.87 -1.31
C LYS A 83 26.22 -22.43 -0.97
N SER A 84 26.36 -22.07 0.31
CA SER A 84 26.13 -20.70 0.82
C SER A 84 24.82 -20.11 0.31
N ALA A 85 23.78 -20.95 0.31
CA ALA A 85 22.47 -20.63 -0.23
C ALA A 85 21.41 -20.88 0.84
N THR A 86 20.49 -19.93 0.97
CA THR A 86 19.27 -20.05 1.77
C THR A 86 18.09 -20.17 0.84
N ILE A 87 17.17 -21.10 1.17
CA ILE A 87 15.96 -21.36 0.39
C ILE A 87 14.78 -20.83 1.17
N ILE A 88 14.13 -19.82 0.61
CA ILE A 88 12.94 -19.19 1.16
C ILE A 88 11.78 -19.58 0.26
N SER A 89 10.73 -20.15 0.82
CA SER A 89 9.74 -20.84 0.00
C SER A 89 8.34 -20.82 0.58
N SER A 90 7.39 -20.93 -0.32
CA SER A 90 5.98 -21.02 0.03
C SER A 90 5.39 -22.30 -0.56
N ASP A 91 4.34 -22.77 0.11
CA ASP A 91 3.60 -23.96 -0.31
C ASP A 91 2.10 -23.73 -0.13
N GLN A 92 1.32 -24.54 -0.83
CA GLN A 92 -0.12 -24.60 -0.72
C GLN A 92 -0.58 -26.04 -0.47
N ILE A 93 -1.26 -26.25 0.65
CA ILE A 93 -1.88 -27.53 0.99
C ILE A 93 -3.37 -27.27 1.21
N ASP A 94 -4.21 -27.76 0.30
CA ASP A 94 -5.63 -27.41 0.21
C ASP A 94 -5.82 -25.86 0.18
N ALA A 95 -6.51 -25.31 1.17
CA ALA A 95 -6.72 -23.88 1.38
C ALA A 95 -5.59 -23.21 2.21
N ASN A 96 -4.69 -23.99 2.80
CA ASN A 96 -3.59 -23.46 3.61
C ASN A 96 -2.49 -22.90 2.71
N LYS A 97 -2.20 -21.61 2.85
CA LYS A 97 -1.07 -20.92 2.25
C LYS A 97 0.04 -20.84 3.29
N ILE A 98 1.03 -21.71 3.15
CA ILE A 98 2.14 -21.83 4.08
C ILE A 98 3.26 -20.94 3.55
N VAL A 99 3.57 -19.88 4.28
CA VAL A 99 4.50 -18.84 3.84
C VAL A 99 5.72 -18.85 4.74
N ASP A 100 6.91 -18.76 4.14
CA ASP A 100 8.15 -18.64 4.89
C ASP A 100 8.09 -17.48 5.90
N ASP A 101 8.65 -17.71 7.08
CA ASP A 101 8.63 -16.77 8.20
C ASP A 101 9.26 -15.42 7.82
N ASP A 102 10.30 -15.45 6.98
CA ASP A 102 10.99 -14.26 6.46
C ASP A 102 10.09 -13.34 5.64
N ILE A 103 8.97 -13.87 5.14
CA ILE A 103 7.96 -13.14 4.36
C ILE A 103 6.70 -12.90 5.22
N PHE A 104 6.19 -13.93 5.90
CA PHE A 104 4.90 -13.90 6.59
C PHE A 104 4.82 -12.79 7.65
N PHE A 105 5.87 -12.61 8.46
CA PHE A 105 5.89 -11.59 9.51
C PHE A 105 6.07 -10.16 8.98
N LYS A 106 6.35 -9.99 7.69
CA LYS A 106 6.45 -8.69 7.01
C LYS A 106 5.16 -8.31 6.27
N TYR A 107 4.19 -9.22 6.20
CA TYR A 107 2.89 -8.91 5.62
C TYR A 107 2.20 -7.77 6.36
N SER A 108 1.65 -6.85 5.57
CA SER A 108 0.99 -5.63 6.04
C SER A 108 -0.22 -5.26 5.18
N MET A 109 -0.74 -6.23 4.43
CA MET A 109 -1.97 -6.06 3.63
C MET A 109 -3.13 -5.63 4.52
N PRO A 110 -4.05 -4.77 4.03
CA PRO A 110 -5.24 -4.38 4.78
C PRO A 110 -6.04 -5.59 5.27
N LEU A 111 -6.48 -5.50 6.52
CA LEU A 111 -7.37 -6.49 7.14
C LEU A 111 -8.70 -5.82 7.49
N GLN A 112 -9.79 -6.54 7.28
CA GLN A 112 -11.12 -6.15 7.76
C GLN A 112 -11.16 -6.12 9.28
N SER A 113 -10.48 -7.06 9.94
CA SER A 113 -10.35 -7.10 11.39
C SER A 113 -9.04 -7.77 11.83
N GLY A 114 -8.57 -7.43 13.03
CA GLY A 114 -7.38 -8.03 13.64
C GLY A 114 -6.07 -7.43 13.14
N SER A 115 -5.01 -8.22 13.21
CA SER A 115 -3.66 -7.81 12.83
C SER A 115 -2.85 -8.98 12.30
N TRP A 116 -1.89 -8.70 11.43
CA TRP A 116 -0.85 -9.67 11.09
C TRP A 116 -0.10 -10.09 12.36
N PRO A 117 0.04 -11.39 12.63
CA PRO A 117 0.66 -11.90 13.84
C PRO A 117 2.16 -11.58 13.86
N LYS A 118 2.72 -11.44 15.06
CA LYS A 118 4.17 -11.21 15.27
C LYS A 118 4.92 -12.47 15.71
N THR A 119 4.19 -13.51 16.04
CA THR A 119 4.69 -14.82 16.42
C THR A 119 3.94 -15.89 15.65
N ALA A 120 4.55 -17.05 15.46
CA ALA A 120 3.97 -18.15 14.69
C ALA A 120 2.77 -18.80 15.41
N THR A 121 2.82 -18.85 16.75
CA THR A 121 1.85 -19.55 17.59
C THR A 121 1.39 -18.72 18.79
N ASP A 122 0.26 -19.11 19.36
CA ASP A 122 -0.27 -18.59 20.63
C ASP A 122 0.44 -19.21 21.85
N GLY A 123 0.06 -18.79 23.06
CA GLY A 123 0.64 -19.31 24.30
C GLY A 123 0.37 -20.81 24.57
N GLN A 124 -0.51 -21.44 23.80
CA GLN A 124 -0.84 -22.87 23.86
C GLN A 124 -0.18 -23.67 22.73
N GLY A 125 0.60 -23.02 21.86
CA GLY A 125 1.26 -23.65 20.71
C GLY A 125 0.39 -23.78 19.47
N ARG A 126 -0.80 -23.16 19.44
CA ARG A 126 -1.69 -23.18 18.27
C ARG A 126 -1.26 -22.12 17.25
N PRO A 127 -1.27 -22.40 15.94
CA PRO A 127 -0.84 -21.44 14.91
C PRO A 127 -1.73 -20.21 14.88
N TYR A 128 -1.11 -19.05 14.73
CA TYR A 128 -1.84 -17.87 14.30
C TYR A 128 -2.04 -17.89 12.79
N VAL A 129 -3.28 -17.66 12.37
CA VAL A 129 -3.66 -17.65 10.95
C VAL A 129 -4.35 -16.35 10.58
N VAL A 130 -4.19 -15.94 9.33
CA VAL A 130 -4.99 -14.90 8.69
C VAL A 130 -5.89 -15.57 7.65
N VAL A 131 -7.19 -15.35 7.76
CA VAL A 131 -8.19 -16.06 6.95
C VAL A 131 -8.90 -15.13 5.98
N SER A 132 -9.42 -15.69 4.90
CA SER A 132 -10.35 -15.00 4.02
C SER A 132 -11.72 -14.75 4.69
N PRO A 133 -12.46 -13.72 4.28
CA PRO A 133 -13.69 -13.30 4.97
C PRO A 133 -14.87 -14.27 4.81
N ASP A 134 -14.84 -15.13 3.80
CA ASP A 134 -15.84 -16.19 3.55
C ASP A 134 -15.88 -17.27 4.65
N TYR A 135 -14.85 -17.37 5.49
CA TYR A 135 -14.91 -18.23 6.69
C TYR A 135 -15.95 -17.75 7.71
N MET A 136 -16.43 -16.51 7.64
CA MET A 136 -17.45 -15.94 8.53
C MET A 136 -17.11 -16.10 10.03
N LYS A 137 -15.81 -15.95 10.35
CA LYS A 137 -15.25 -16.08 11.71
C LYS A 137 -14.68 -14.77 12.21
N ASN A 138 -14.65 -14.61 13.53
CA ASN A 138 -14.09 -13.44 14.18
C ASN A 138 -12.64 -13.67 14.65
N VAL A 139 -11.91 -12.57 14.82
CA VAL A 139 -10.58 -12.58 15.43
C VAL A 139 -10.65 -13.16 16.84
N GLY A 140 -9.73 -14.05 17.17
CA GLY A 140 -9.66 -14.77 18.44
C GLY A 140 -10.43 -16.09 18.47
N GLU A 141 -11.31 -16.35 17.48
CA GLU A 141 -11.95 -17.66 17.33
C GLU A 141 -10.96 -18.68 16.76
N THR A 142 -11.27 -19.96 16.95
CA THR A 142 -10.48 -21.06 16.38
C THR A 142 -11.14 -21.66 15.14
N ILE A 143 -10.29 -22.15 14.24
CA ILE A 143 -10.65 -22.90 13.05
C ILE A 143 -9.82 -24.18 12.97
N THR A 144 -10.42 -25.28 12.55
CA THR A 144 -9.69 -26.53 12.29
C THR A 144 -9.35 -26.61 10.81
N THR A 145 -8.10 -26.87 10.50
CA THR A 145 -7.62 -26.99 9.11
C THR A 145 -7.01 -28.36 8.87
N ASN A 146 -7.21 -28.88 7.65
CA ASN A 146 -6.64 -30.16 7.25
C ASN A 146 -5.11 -30.09 7.32
N GLY A 147 -4.49 -31.12 7.89
CA GLY A 147 -3.03 -31.24 7.98
C GLY A 147 -2.36 -30.33 9.01
N VAL A 148 -3.09 -29.51 9.78
CA VAL A 148 -2.49 -28.64 10.81
C VAL A 148 -3.24 -28.71 12.14
N GLY A 149 -4.56 -28.91 12.12
CA GLY A 149 -5.38 -28.98 13.34
C GLY A 149 -5.96 -27.63 13.74
N GLU A 150 -6.09 -27.39 15.05
CA GLU A 150 -6.72 -26.17 15.57
C GLU A 150 -5.79 -24.95 15.45
N CYS A 151 -6.27 -23.90 14.80
CA CYS A 151 -5.59 -22.64 14.56
C CYS A 151 -6.38 -21.46 15.16
N VAL A 152 -5.69 -20.41 15.58
CA VAL A 152 -6.29 -19.18 16.14
C VAL A 152 -6.29 -18.08 15.09
N ILE A 153 -7.44 -17.46 14.84
CA ILE A 153 -7.58 -16.38 13.86
C ILE A 153 -7.02 -15.08 14.45
N SER A 154 -5.91 -14.60 13.87
CA SER A 154 -5.29 -13.31 14.24
C SER A 154 -5.82 -12.15 13.38
N GLY A 155 -6.30 -12.45 12.18
CA GLY A 155 -6.79 -11.43 11.25
C GLY A 155 -7.70 -12.00 10.18
N VAL A 156 -8.55 -11.13 9.63
CA VAL A 156 -9.46 -11.45 8.53
C VAL A 156 -9.17 -10.50 7.37
N LEU A 157 -8.90 -11.06 6.19
CA LEU A 157 -8.67 -10.30 4.96
C LEU A 157 -9.93 -9.50 4.57
N THR A 158 -9.75 -8.47 3.76
CA THR A 158 -10.86 -7.70 3.18
C THR A 158 -11.60 -8.52 2.11
N GLU A 159 -12.86 -8.14 1.82
CA GLU A 159 -13.69 -8.80 0.79
C GLU A 159 -13.04 -8.72 -0.60
N VAL A 160 -12.46 -7.57 -0.94
CA VAL A 160 -11.58 -7.43 -2.10
C VAL A 160 -10.15 -7.34 -1.58
N THR A 161 -9.30 -8.31 -1.91
CA THR A 161 -7.97 -8.45 -1.30
C THR A 161 -6.95 -9.07 -2.25
N TYR A 162 -5.73 -9.27 -1.75
CA TYR A 162 -4.66 -10.01 -2.41
C TYR A 162 -4.32 -11.25 -1.58
N ILE A 163 -4.17 -12.38 -2.27
CA ILE A 163 -3.78 -13.65 -1.66
C ILE A 163 -2.40 -14.02 -2.17
N PRO A 164 -1.48 -14.48 -1.31
CA PRO A 164 -0.22 -15.05 -1.75
C PRO A 164 -0.46 -16.23 -2.72
N ALA A 165 0.09 -16.12 -3.92
CA ALA A 165 -0.05 -17.10 -4.99
C ALA A 165 1.30 -17.55 -5.55
N PHE A 166 2.30 -16.68 -5.51
CA PHE A 166 3.67 -16.93 -5.95
C PHE A 166 3.84 -17.36 -7.43
N THR A 167 2.80 -17.37 -8.26
CA THR A 167 2.88 -17.95 -9.63
C THR A 167 2.38 -17.03 -10.74
N MET A 168 2.33 -15.69 -10.56
CA MET A 168 1.83 -14.83 -11.64
C MET A 168 2.93 -14.44 -12.63
N TYR A 169 2.79 -14.91 -13.88
CA TYR A 169 3.72 -14.64 -14.98
C TYR A 169 3.13 -13.69 -16.03
N ASN A 170 3.99 -12.94 -16.74
CA ASN A 170 3.62 -12.30 -18.01
C ASN A 170 3.76 -13.28 -19.19
N GLU A 171 3.41 -12.83 -20.40
CA GLU A 171 3.55 -13.58 -21.65
C GLU A 171 5.00 -14.05 -21.96
N GLU A 172 6.00 -13.43 -21.32
CA GLU A 172 7.41 -13.79 -21.42
C GLU A 172 7.88 -14.75 -20.30
N ASN A 173 6.94 -15.31 -19.53
CA ASN A 173 7.19 -16.16 -18.36
C ASN A 173 8.09 -15.49 -17.31
N VAL A 174 7.95 -14.19 -17.10
CA VAL A 174 8.60 -13.43 -16.03
C VAL A 174 7.59 -13.23 -14.91
N VAL A 175 7.98 -13.50 -13.66
CA VAL A 175 7.10 -13.27 -12.52
C VAL A 175 6.82 -11.78 -12.38
N THR A 176 5.54 -11.43 -12.41
CA THR A 176 5.08 -10.03 -12.31
C THR A 176 4.49 -9.69 -10.94
N SER A 177 4.07 -10.71 -10.18
CA SER A 177 3.49 -10.54 -8.85
C SER A 177 3.52 -11.85 -8.08
N PHE A 178 3.73 -11.76 -6.77
CA PHE A 178 3.62 -12.90 -5.85
C PHE A 178 2.21 -13.06 -5.26
N TYR A 179 1.26 -12.23 -5.69
CA TYR A 179 -0.12 -12.24 -5.21
C TYR A 179 -1.11 -12.26 -6.36
N ARG A 180 -2.25 -12.88 -6.11
CA ARG A 180 -3.44 -12.82 -6.96
C ARG A 180 -4.50 -11.97 -6.27
N SER A 181 -5.23 -11.15 -7.03
CA SER A 181 -6.43 -10.47 -6.52
C SER A 181 -7.56 -11.48 -6.28
N ALA A 182 -8.31 -11.29 -5.21
CA ALA A 182 -9.50 -12.07 -4.90
C ALA A 182 -10.66 -11.16 -4.48
N ASP A 183 -11.88 -11.55 -4.86
CA ASP A 183 -13.12 -10.87 -4.51
C ASP A 183 -14.10 -11.90 -3.92
N TYR A 184 -14.40 -11.75 -2.64
CA TYR A 184 -15.25 -12.64 -1.86
C TYR A 184 -16.70 -12.14 -1.75
N THR A 185 -17.06 -11.01 -2.36
CA THR A 185 -18.37 -10.37 -2.19
C THR A 185 -19.51 -11.34 -2.50
N VAL A 186 -19.44 -12.01 -3.66
CA VAL A 186 -20.45 -12.97 -4.12
C VAL A 186 -20.51 -14.19 -3.20
N ALA A 187 -19.34 -14.73 -2.81
CA ALA A 187 -19.27 -15.89 -1.93
C ALA A 187 -19.91 -15.60 -0.56
N ILE A 188 -19.63 -14.42 0.01
CA ILE A 188 -20.21 -13.99 1.30
C ILE A 188 -21.73 -13.82 1.19
N GLU A 189 -22.24 -13.24 0.11
CA GLU A 189 -23.68 -13.10 -0.11
C GLU A 189 -24.38 -14.46 -0.24
N ALA A 190 -23.79 -15.40 -0.99
CA ALA A 190 -24.29 -16.76 -1.12
C ALA A 190 -24.35 -17.50 0.23
N ILE A 191 -23.29 -17.38 1.05
CA ILE A 191 -23.22 -17.98 2.39
C ILE A 191 -24.31 -17.40 3.30
N LYS A 192 -24.50 -16.07 3.28
CA LYS A 192 -25.56 -15.39 4.06
C LYS A 192 -26.96 -15.81 3.61
N ALA A 193 -27.15 -16.11 2.33
CA ALA A 193 -28.41 -16.60 1.76
C ALA A 193 -28.68 -18.09 2.07
N GLY A 194 -27.75 -18.79 2.73
CA GLY A 194 -27.88 -20.22 3.06
C GLY A 194 -27.52 -21.16 1.91
N SER A 195 -26.89 -20.66 0.84
CA SER A 195 -26.42 -21.47 -0.28
C SER A 195 -25.07 -22.09 0.06
N SER A 196 -25.04 -23.41 0.30
CA SER A 196 -23.81 -24.16 0.58
C SER A 196 -23.06 -24.64 -0.67
N ASP A 197 -23.71 -24.61 -1.85
CA ASP A 197 -23.24 -25.33 -3.04
C ASP A 197 -22.37 -24.51 -4.01
N GLU A 198 -22.24 -23.18 -3.82
CA GLU A 198 -21.33 -22.33 -4.61
C GLU A 198 -19.93 -22.18 -3.98
N LEU A 199 -19.71 -22.73 -2.79
CA LEU A 199 -18.45 -22.70 -2.02
C LEU A 199 -17.34 -23.62 -2.57
N LYS A 200 -17.58 -24.34 -3.67
CA LYS A 200 -16.72 -25.46 -4.09
C LYS A 200 -15.47 -25.10 -4.90
N TYR A 201 -15.27 -23.85 -5.30
CA TYR A 201 -14.09 -23.43 -6.06
C TYR A 201 -13.80 -21.94 -5.80
N SER A 202 -12.60 -21.44 -5.51
CA SER A 202 -11.29 -22.08 -5.34
C SER A 202 -10.29 -21.13 -4.65
N ASP A 203 -10.77 -20.17 -3.85
CA ASP A 203 -9.97 -19.01 -3.47
C ASP A 203 -9.88 -18.75 -1.96
N SER A 204 -10.66 -19.46 -1.13
CA SER A 204 -10.54 -19.39 0.33
C SER A 204 -9.10 -19.67 0.76
N ALA A 205 -8.56 -18.81 1.62
CA ALA A 205 -7.17 -18.86 2.01
C ALA A 205 -7.02 -18.81 3.52
N ILE A 206 -6.23 -19.75 4.05
CA ILE A 206 -5.73 -19.72 5.41
C ILE A 206 -4.23 -19.49 5.34
N ILE A 207 -3.78 -18.29 5.65
CA ILE A 207 -2.37 -17.89 5.54
C ILE A 207 -1.70 -18.09 6.90
N MET A 208 -0.59 -18.83 6.91
CA MET A 208 0.16 -19.16 8.13
C MET A 208 1.67 -19.20 7.92
N ALA A 209 2.41 -19.04 9.03
CA ALA A 209 3.86 -19.19 9.05
C ALA A 209 4.29 -20.65 8.83
N LYS A 210 5.34 -20.85 8.06
CA LYS A 210 5.98 -22.15 7.80
C LYS A 210 6.49 -22.81 9.09
N SER A 211 7.03 -22.05 10.03
CA SER A 211 7.45 -22.59 11.34
C SER A 211 6.30 -23.17 12.14
N ALA A 212 5.12 -22.54 12.13
CA ALA A 212 3.93 -23.05 12.81
C ALA A 212 3.47 -24.37 12.19
N TYR A 213 3.45 -24.44 10.86
CA TYR A 213 3.11 -25.67 10.14
C TYR A 213 4.08 -26.81 10.48
N LYS A 214 5.39 -26.55 10.46
CA LYS A 214 6.43 -27.54 10.76
C LYS A 214 6.33 -28.08 12.18
N ALA A 215 6.09 -27.20 13.15
CA ALA A 215 5.98 -27.59 14.56
C ALA A 215 4.85 -28.60 14.82
N LEU A 216 3.79 -28.58 14.00
CA LEU A 216 2.63 -29.46 14.15
C LEU A 216 2.70 -30.74 13.31
N ASN A 217 3.62 -30.78 12.35
CA ASN A 217 3.76 -31.89 11.40
C ASN A 217 5.10 -32.62 11.55
N ASP A 218 5.59 -32.78 12.79
CA ASP A 218 6.86 -33.47 13.10
C ASP A 218 8.07 -32.92 12.32
N ASN A 219 8.11 -31.60 12.10
CA ASN A 219 9.12 -30.93 11.28
C ASN A 219 9.24 -31.45 9.85
N LYS A 220 8.18 -32.07 9.29
CA LYS A 220 8.14 -32.42 7.87
C LYS A 220 8.37 -31.16 7.04
N ASP A 221 9.38 -31.23 6.18
CA ASP A 221 9.58 -30.21 5.16
C ASP A 221 8.38 -30.17 4.22
N ILE A 222 8.01 -28.95 3.86
CA ILE A 222 6.98 -28.70 2.85
C ILE A 222 7.59 -28.83 1.46
N THR A 223 6.82 -29.39 0.55
CA THR A 223 7.16 -29.49 -0.87
C THR A 223 7.00 -28.12 -1.50
N TYR A 224 8.10 -27.42 -1.76
CA TYR A 224 7.99 -26.06 -2.28
C TYR A 224 7.50 -26.09 -3.73
N LEU A 225 6.51 -25.27 -4.10
CA LEU A 225 6.12 -25.00 -5.50
C LEU A 225 6.98 -23.87 -6.08
N ASN A 226 7.29 -22.91 -5.21
CA ASN A 226 7.96 -21.67 -5.53
C ASN A 226 9.04 -21.41 -4.48
N CYS A 227 10.24 -21.06 -4.91
CA CYS A 227 11.31 -20.72 -3.98
C CYS A 227 12.21 -19.60 -4.48
N PHE A 228 12.70 -18.84 -3.52
CA PHE A 228 13.82 -17.94 -3.67
C PHE A 228 15.07 -18.66 -3.16
N ILE A 229 16.12 -18.65 -3.97
CA ILE A 229 17.46 -19.06 -3.61
C ILE A 229 18.25 -17.78 -3.42
N THR A 230 18.62 -17.44 -2.19
CA THR A 230 19.46 -16.28 -1.90
C THR A 230 20.84 -16.74 -1.47
N TYR A 231 21.89 -16.12 -2.00
CA TYR A 231 23.26 -16.41 -1.60
C TYR A 231 23.73 -15.51 -0.46
N ASP A 232 24.68 -16.01 0.32
CA ASP A 232 25.41 -15.19 1.29
C ASP A 232 26.25 -14.14 0.56
N ASP A 233 26.39 -12.94 1.15
CA ASP A 233 27.17 -11.83 0.58
C ASP A 233 28.65 -12.19 0.29
N SER A 234 29.16 -13.25 0.94
CA SER A 234 30.54 -13.74 0.79
C SER A 234 30.71 -14.90 -0.19
N ILE A 235 29.68 -15.25 -0.99
CA ILE A 235 29.77 -16.40 -1.90
C ILE A 235 30.90 -16.24 -2.92
N SER A 236 31.68 -17.30 -3.12
CA SER A 236 32.77 -17.29 -4.10
C SER A 236 32.25 -17.50 -5.52
N LYS A 237 32.93 -16.94 -6.54
CA LYS A 237 32.60 -17.21 -7.95
C LYS A 237 32.62 -18.70 -8.30
N ALA A 238 33.49 -19.47 -7.65
CA ALA A 238 33.58 -20.92 -7.86
C ALA A 238 32.34 -21.64 -7.31
N ASP A 239 31.84 -21.23 -6.14
CA ASP A 239 30.63 -21.80 -5.56
C ASP A 239 29.38 -21.36 -6.31
N MET A 240 29.34 -20.13 -6.84
CA MET A 240 28.27 -19.70 -7.75
C MET A 240 28.22 -20.59 -9.01
N GLU A 241 29.37 -20.88 -9.63
CA GLU A 241 29.42 -21.72 -10.82
C GLU A 241 29.05 -23.17 -10.50
N TYR A 242 29.47 -23.68 -9.34
CA TYR A 242 29.02 -24.97 -8.82
C TYR A 242 27.50 -25.00 -8.65
N ASN A 243 26.90 -23.97 -8.03
CA ASN A 243 25.46 -23.85 -7.83
C ASN A 243 24.71 -23.79 -9.17
N LYS A 244 25.26 -23.14 -10.21
CA LYS A 244 24.68 -23.21 -11.57
C LYS A 244 24.67 -24.63 -12.12
N GLY A 245 25.72 -25.41 -11.85
CA GLY A 245 25.74 -26.84 -12.16
C GLY A 245 24.61 -27.61 -11.48
N ILE A 246 24.36 -27.34 -10.20
CA ILE A 246 23.23 -27.93 -9.46
C ILE A 246 21.87 -27.49 -10.03
N MET A 247 21.68 -26.20 -10.33
CA MET A 247 20.45 -25.70 -10.96
C MET A 247 20.20 -26.34 -12.34
N LYS A 248 21.27 -26.64 -13.09
CA LYS A 248 21.17 -27.40 -14.34
C LYS A 248 20.70 -28.82 -14.09
N GLN A 249 21.24 -29.51 -13.08
CA GLN A 249 20.79 -30.85 -12.68
C GLN A 249 19.31 -30.86 -12.27
N ILE A 250 18.87 -29.87 -11.50
CA ILE A 250 17.45 -29.68 -11.12
C ILE A 250 16.58 -29.55 -12.38
N THR A 251 17.03 -28.76 -13.35
CA THR A 251 16.34 -28.57 -14.64
C THR A 251 16.26 -29.86 -15.46
N GLU A 252 17.35 -30.63 -15.49
CA GLU A 252 17.42 -31.92 -16.20
C GLU A 252 16.53 -32.95 -15.53
N PHE A 253 16.60 -33.08 -14.20
CA PHE A 253 15.77 -33.99 -13.42
C PHE A 253 14.27 -33.75 -13.68
N GLN A 254 13.82 -32.50 -13.65
CA GLN A 254 12.41 -32.20 -13.90
C GLN A 254 11.99 -32.53 -15.33
N LYS A 255 12.86 -32.29 -16.34
CA LYS A 255 12.55 -32.65 -17.74
C LYS A 255 12.39 -34.15 -17.96
N GLU A 256 13.17 -34.97 -17.25
CA GLU A 256 13.10 -36.43 -17.33
C GLU A 256 11.80 -36.99 -16.75
N HIS A 257 11.11 -36.24 -15.88
CA HIS A 257 9.89 -36.65 -15.18
C HIS A 257 8.66 -35.76 -15.54
N ALA A 258 8.73 -34.98 -16.63
CA ALA A 258 7.72 -33.98 -17.01
C ALA A 258 6.55 -34.53 -17.85
N ASP A 259 5.99 -35.69 -17.50
CA ASP A 259 5.02 -36.40 -18.35
C ASP A 259 3.65 -35.71 -18.52
N PHE A 260 3.34 -34.67 -17.72
CA PHE A 260 2.01 -34.02 -17.72
C PHE A 260 2.01 -32.51 -18.04
N TYR A 261 3.10 -31.78 -17.80
CA TYR A 261 3.25 -30.34 -18.07
C TYR A 261 4.71 -29.98 -18.40
N PRO A 262 5.02 -29.44 -19.60
CA PRO A 262 6.40 -29.27 -20.08
C PRO A 262 7.08 -27.97 -19.60
N ILE A 263 6.73 -27.44 -18.42
CA ILE A 263 7.31 -26.19 -17.94
C ILE A 263 8.60 -26.52 -17.18
N ALA A 264 9.73 -26.49 -17.89
CA ALA A 264 11.05 -26.59 -17.27
C ALA A 264 11.24 -25.48 -16.23
N PRO A 265 11.92 -25.76 -15.09
CA PRO A 265 12.09 -24.78 -14.04
C PRO A 265 12.90 -23.61 -14.56
N LYS A 266 12.31 -22.41 -14.49
CA LYS A 266 12.95 -21.19 -14.93
C LYS A 266 13.60 -20.49 -13.75
N PHE A 267 14.93 -20.59 -13.69
CA PHE A 267 15.73 -19.82 -12.75
C PHE A 267 15.86 -18.37 -13.25
N THR A 268 15.11 -17.47 -12.61
CA THR A 268 15.10 -16.05 -12.95
C THR A 268 15.96 -15.29 -11.92
N PRO A 269 16.98 -14.52 -12.33
CA PRO A 269 17.79 -13.75 -11.38
C PRO A 269 16.92 -12.81 -10.52
N LEU A 270 17.23 -12.71 -9.22
CA LEU A 270 16.47 -11.86 -8.30
C LEU A 270 16.49 -10.39 -8.69
N SER A 271 17.55 -9.92 -9.35
CA SER A 271 17.60 -8.56 -9.91
C SER A 271 16.50 -8.31 -10.95
N GLN A 272 16.18 -9.29 -11.80
CA GLN A 272 15.10 -9.15 -12.78
C GLN A 272 13.72 -9.14 -12.10
N ILE A 273 13.56 -9.93 -11.03
CA ILE A 273 12.36 -9.93 -10.20
C ILE A 273 12.18 -8.56 -9.55
N LYS A 274 13.25 -8.01 -8.97
CA LYS A 274 13.26 -6.67 -8.37
C LYS A 274 12.87 -5.61 -9.39
N ASP A 275 13.47 -5.61 -10.58
CA ASP A 275 13.13 -4.64 -11.63
C ASP A 275 11.66 -4.72 -12.05
N SER A 276 11.11 -5.95 -12.11
CA SER A 276 9.70 -6.19 -12.42
C SER A 276 8.78 -5.65 -11.31
N MET A 277 9.13 -5.87 -10.03
CA MET A 277 8.40 -5.34 -8.87
C MET A 277 8.47 -3.81 -8.79
N ASP A 278 9.65 -3.22 -9.01
CA ASP A 278 9.82 -1.77 -9.02
C ASP A 278 9.03 -1.13 -10.15
N THR A 279 9.00 -1.77 -11.32
CA THR A 279 8.18 -1.33 -12.47
C THR A 279 6.70 -1.41 -12.14
N TYR A 280 6.25 -2.49 -11.49
CA TYR A 280 4.85 -2.65 -11.06
C TYR A 280 4.39 -1.54 -10.11
N VAL A 281 5.22 -1.21 -9.11
CA VAL A 281 4.96 -0.12 -8.17
C VAL A 281 5.02 1.24 -8.87
N THR A 282 6.05 1.48 -9.68
CA THR A 282 6.28 2.76 -10.37
C THR A 282 5.18 3.07 -11.38
N ASN A 283 4.74 2.09 -12.18
CA ASN A 283 3.62 2.26 -13.12
C ASN A 283 2.33 2.64 -12.40
N SER A 284 2.12 2.14 -11.19
CA SER A 284 0.96 2.51 -10.38
C SER A 284 0.99 4.00 -10.01
N TYR A 285 2.16 4.55 -9.64
CA TYR A 285 2.32 5.99 -9.40
C TYR A 285 2.21 6.81 -10.69
N ILE A 286 2.82 6.38 -11.80
CA ILE A 286 2.81 7.10 -13.08
C ILE A 286 1.40 7.23 -13.65
N ASN A 287 0.58 6.19 -13.58
CA ASN A 287 -0.80 6.22 -14.09
C ASN A 287 -1.71 7.18 -13.30
N ILE A 288 -1.34 7.42 -12.05
CA ILE A 288 -2.13 8.18 -11.07
C ILE A 288 -1.74 9.68 -11.06
N LEU A 289 -0.47 9.99 -11.24
CA LEU A 289 0.09 11.35 -11.09
C LEU A 289 -0.61 12.40 -11.99
N PRO A 290 -0.98 12.13 -13.26
CA PRO A 290 -1.69 13.09 -14.09
C PRO A 290 -3.04 13.52 -13.51
N ILE A 291 -3.78 12.60 -12.89
CA ILE A 291 -5.09 12.89 -12.29
C ILE A 291 -4.92 13.88 -11.14
N ILE A 292 -3.94 13.64 -10.26
CA ILE A 292 -3.61 14.56 -9.16
C ILE A 292 -3.24 15.94 -9.71
N PHE A 293 -2.42 15.99 -10.74
CA PHE A 293 -1.96 17.27 -11.32
C PHE A 293 -3.13 18.10 -11.88
N VAL A 294 -4.05 17.45 -12.60
CA VAL A 294 -5.25 18.12 -13.15
C VAL A 294 -6.17 18.63 -12.04
N VAL A 295 -6.46 17.80 -11.04
CA VAL A 295 -7.31 18.20 -9.90
C VAL A 295 -6.65 19.33 -9.10
N ALA A 296 -5.34 19.24 -8.86
CA ALA A 296 -4.56 20.27 -8.21
C ALA A 296 -4.59 21.60 -8.97
N ALA A 297 -4.45 21.58 -10.30
CA ALA A 297 -4.49 22.78 -11.13
C ALA A 297 -5.87 23.47 -11.04
N ILE A 298 -6.96 22.72 -11.12
CA ILE A 298 -8.33 23.25 -10.99
C ILE A 298 -8.53 23.92 -9.63
N VAL A 299 -8.14 23.22 -8.56
CA VAL A 299 -8.28 23.74 -7.18
C VAL A 299 -7.38 24.94 -6.95
N LEU A 300 -6.17 24.98 -7.52
CA LEU A 300 -5.29 26.14 -7.44
C LEU A 300 -5.89 27.37 -8.12
N ILE A 301 -6.51 27.22 -9.29
CA ILE A 301 -7.17 28.33 -9.97
C ILE A 301 -8.33 28.87 -9.12
N GLY A 302 -9.17 27.98 -8.57
CA GLY A 302 -10.27 28.33 -7.67
C GLY A 302 -9.79 29.05 -6.41
N LEU A 303 -8.74 28.53 -5.78
CA LEU A 303 -8.12 29.12 -4.60
C LEU A 303 -7.53 30.50 -4.90
N ILE A 304 -6.75 30.63 -5.97
CA ILE A 304 -6.13 31.90 -6.36
C ILE A 304 -7.21 32.95 -6.65
N GLY A 305 -8.26 32.58 -7.38
CA GLY A 305 -9.40 33.45 -7.66
C GLY A 305 -10.11 33.91 -6.38
N SER A 306 -10.42 32.97 -5.49
CA SER A 306 -11.07 33.25 -4.21
C SER A 306 -10.21 34.14 -3.30
N VAL A 307 -8.91 33.89 -3.24
CA VAL A 307 -7.95 34.70 -2.47
C VAL A 307 -7.80 36.11 -3.05
N ALA A 308 -7.82 36.25 -4.38
CA ALA A 308 -7.80 37.54 -5.06
C ALA A 308 -9.05 38.37 -4.70
N ILE A 309 -10.25 37.80 -4.85
CA ILE A 309 -11.52 38.45 -4.51
C ILE A 309 -11.55 38.83 -3.03
N ASN A 310 -11.12 37.92 -2.15
CA ASN A 310 -11.04 38.19 -0.72
C ASN A 310 -10.05 39.32 -0.39
N THR A 311 -8.93 39.42 -1.11
CA THR A 311 -7.97 40.51 -0.90
C THR A 311 -8.51 41.85 -1.40
N VAL A 312 -9.14 41.88 -2.58
CA VAL A 312 -9.75 43.10 -3.15
C VAL A 312 -10.87 43.61 -2.24
N THR A 313 -11.76 42.73 -1.76
CA THR A 313 -12.84 43.13 -0.84
C THR A 313 -12.31 43.68 0.49
N GLN A 314 -11.14 43.22 0.95
CA GLN A 314 -10.50 43.68 2.19
C GLN A 314 -9.56 44.88 2.00
N ILE A 315 -9.23 45.27 0.75
CA ILE A 315 -8.24 46.32 0.45
C ILE A 315 -8.58 47.64 1.15
N ARG A 316 -9.87 47.99 1.23
CA ARG A 316 -10.36 49.19 1.91
C ARG A 316 -10.14 49.12 3.42
N ASN A 317 -10.35 47.96 4.03
CA ASN A 317 -10.06 47.75 5.45
C ASN A 317 -8.54 47.88 5.71
N TYR A 318 -7.71 47.40 4.79
CA TYR A 318 -6.26 47.60 4.85
C TYR A 318 -5.87 49.08 4.73
N GLY A 319 -6.57 49.85 3.89
CA GLY A 319 -6.41 51.32 3.83
C GLY A 319 -6.73 52.01 5.15
N ILE A 320 -7.79 51.58 5.86
CA ILE A 320 -8.11 52.10 7.20
C ILE A 320 -7.02 51.73 8.21
N TYR A 321 -6.54 50.49 8.21
CA TYR A 321 -5.45 50.07 9.10
C TYR A 321 -4.17 50.86 8.85
N PHE A 322 -3.89 51.21 7.59
CA PHE A 322 -2.77 52.06 7.22
C PHE A 322 -2.91 53.49 7.75
N LEU A 323 -4.10 54.10 7.63
CA LEU A 323 -4.40 55.42 8.24
C LEU A 323 -4.23 55.40 9.76
N CYS A 324 -4.57 54.28 10.41
CA CYS A 324 -4.37 54.08 11.85
C CYS A 324 -2.90 53.76 12.23
N GLY A 325 -1.95 53.86 11.30
CA GLY A 325 -0.51 53.72 11.56
C GLY A 325 0.09 52.33 11.29
N SER A 326 -0.66 51.39 10.68
CA SER A 326 -0.10 50.09 10.27
C SER A 326 0.73 50.21 8.99
N LYS A 327 1.81 49.42 8.87
CA LYS A 327 2.57 49.35 7.62
C LYS A 327 1.84 48.45 6.61
N TRP A 328 2.01 48.69 5.32
CA TRP A 328 1.46 47.80 4.28
C TRP A 328 1.97 46.35 4.39
N SER A 329 3.20 46.16 4.90
CA SER A 329 3.73 44.82 5.21
C SER A 329 2.97 44.11 6.34
N ASP A 330 2.31 44.85 7.23
CA ASP A 330 1.42 44.27 8.24
C ASP A 330 0.11 43.77 7.62
N CYS A 331 -0.41 44.45 6.60
CA CYS A 331 -1.58 43.98 5.85
C CYS A 331 -1.30 42.68 5.09
N PHE A 332 -0.10 42.52 4.53
CA PHE A 332 0.33 41.25 3.94
C PHE A 332 0.37 40.12 4.97
N LYS A 333 0.89 40.38 6.18
CA LYS A 333 0.90 39.39 7.28
C LYS A 333 -0.50 38.99 7.74
N ILE A 334 -1.49 39.90 7.66
CA ILE A 334 -2.90 39.58 7.94
C ILE A 334 -3.44 38.63 6.87
N SER A 335 -3.16 38.89 5.60
CA SER A 335 -3.56 38.01 4.50
C SER A 335 -2.92 36.63 4.60
N LEU A 336 -1.62 36.58 4.92
CA LEU A 336 -0.91 35.34 5.21
C LEU A 336 -1.58 34.56 6.34
N ALA A 337 -1.84 35.20 7.48
CA ALA A 337 -2.49 34.56 8.61
C ALA A 337 -3.87 34.00 8.24
N ASN A 338 -4.65 34.73 7.44
CA ASN A 338 -5.95 34.29 6.94
C ASN A 338 -5.84 33.00 6.11
N ILE A 339 -4.95 32.97 5.12
CA ILE A 339 -4.73 31.80 4.26
C ILE A 339 -4.22 30.61 5.08
N SER A 340 -3.29 30.85 6.01
CA SER A 340 -2.77 29.78 6.88
C SER A 340 -3.87 29.15 7.74
N ILE A 341 -4.80 29.94 8.29
CA ILE A 341 -5.93 29.41 9.08
C ILE A 341 -6.83 28.54 8.20
N ILE A 342 -7.15 28.99 6.98
CA ILE A 342 -7.99 28.25 6.03
C ILE A 342 -7.33 26.91 5.69
N LEU A 343 -6.06 26.92 5.29
CA LEU A 343 -5.33 25.71 4.91
C LEU A 343 -5.15 24.73 6.08
N LEU A 344 -4.87 25.23 7.29
CA LEU A 344 -4.79 24.41 8.50
C LEU A 344 -6.13 23.76 8.82
N PHE A 345 -7.23 24.52 8.76
CA PHE A 345 -8.57 23.99 9.00
C PHE A 345 -8.96 22.94 7.97
N SER A 346 -8.69 23.19 6.68
CA SER A 346 -8.90 22.21 5.61
C SER A 346 -8.06 20.95 5.80
N GLY A 347 -6.80 21.09 6.23
CA GLY A 347 -5.94 19.97 6.55
C GLY A 347 -6.53 19.10 7.66
N VAL A 348 -6.93 19.71 8.78
CA VAL A 348 -7.59 19.00 9.90
C VAL A 348 -8.88 18.33 9.44
N LEU A 349 -9.76 19.06 8.73
CA LEU A 349 -11.03 18.55 8.25
C LEU A 349 -10.84 17.36 7.29
N SER A 350 -9.87 17.44 6.37
CA SER A 350 -9.54 16.33 5.48
C SER A 350 -9.05 15.09 6.25
N GLY A 351 -8.21 15.28 7.28
CA GLY A 351 -7.79 14.22 8.18
C GLY A 351 -8.96 13.58 8.93
N VAL A 352 -9.91 14.37 9.42
CA VAL A 352 -11.14 13.85 10.05
C VAL A 352 -11.96 13.03 9.05
N LEU A 353 -12.14 13.51 7.82
CA LEU A 353 -12.89 12.77 6.79
C LEU A 353 -12.24 11.43 6.44
N LEU A 354 -10.92 11.39 6.28
CA LEU A 354 -10.16 10.15 6.02
C LEU A 354 -10.14 9.20 7.23
N TYR A 355 -10.22 9.75 8.45
CA TYR A 355 -10.38 8.95 9.66
C TYR A 355 -11.80 8.37 9.74
N CYS A 356 -12.83 9.18 9.45
CA CYS A 356 -14.22 8.74 9.36
C CYS A 356 -14.41 7.66 8.29
N SER A 357 -13.68 7.71 7.17
CA SER A 357 -13.75 6.69 6.12
C SER A 357 -13.25 5.31 6.59
N LYS A 358 -12.47 5.23 7.68
CA LYS A 358 -12.10 3.96 8.32
C LYS A 358 -13.28 3.31 9.03
N PHE A 359 -14.14 4.08 9.71
CA PHE A 359 -15.29 3.52 10.44
C PHE A 359 -16.36 2.93 9.53
N ILE A 360 -16.50 3.48 8.32
CA ILE A 360 -17.43 2.95 7.30
C ILE A 360 -16.76 1.91 6.38
N ASN A 361 -15.55 1.46 6.71
CA ASN A 361 -14.80 0.47 5.93
C ASN A 361 -14.52 0.84 4.46
N LEU A 362 -14.68 2.13 4.09
CA LEU A 362 -14.51 2.60 2.72
C LEU A 362 -13.07 2.43 2.22
N ASN A 363 -12.10 2.57 3.13
CA ASN A 363 -10.71 2.37 2.82
C ASN A 363 -10.42 0.91 2.40
N TYR A 364 -11.17 -0.05 2.93
CA TYR A 364 -11.02 -1.46 2.57
C TYR A 364 -11.66 -1.74 1.22
N LEU A 365 -12.86 -1.21 0.97
CA LEU A 365 -13.58 -1.37 -0.30
C LEU A 365 -12.79 -0.84 -1.52
N ILE A 366 -12.06 0.26 -1.33
CA ILE A 366 -11.28 0.90 -2.40
C ILE A 366 -9.78 0.49 -2.32
N GLY A 367 -9.41 -0.46 -1.46
CA GLY A 367 -8.05 -0.98 -1.33
C GLY A 367 -7.00 0.11 -1.01
N GLN A 368 -7.25 0.89 0.03
CA GLN A 368 -6.47 2.08 0.41
C GLN A 368 -5.54 1.82 1.59
N VAL A 369 -4.24 2.07 1.39
CA VAL A 369 -3.23 2.01 2.47
C VAL A 369 -2.70 3.41 2.74
N TYR A 370 -3.05 4.00 3.89
CA TYR A 370 -2.51 5.31 4.29
C TYR A 370 -1.25 5.15 5.13
N GLU A 371 -0.17 5.79 4.71
CA GLU A 371 1.13 5.75 5.36
C GLU A 371 1.69 7.15 5.61
N TRP A 372 2.92 7.23 6.12
CA TRP A 372 3.56 8.51 6.40
C TRP A 372 3.81 9.34 5.14
N ASN A 373 3.97 8.71 3.97
CA ASN A 373 4.13 9.43 2.70
C ASN A 373 2.88 10.28 2.35
N ASN A 374 1.67 9.82 2.68
CA ASN A 374 0.43 10.57 2.54
C ASN A 374 0.50 11.91 3.30
N LEU A 375 1.03 11.88 4.53
CA LEU A 375 1.20 13.07 5.35
C LEU A 375 2.24 14.02 4.74
N TYR A 376 3.41 13.52 4.35
CA TYR A 376 4.47 14.34 3.77
C TYR A 376 4.04 15.01 2.46
N ILE A 377 3.35 14.27 1.58
CA ILE A 377 2.83 14.81 0.32
C ILE A 377 1.74 15.85 0.60
N SER A 378 0.82 15.59 1.54
CA SER A 378 -0.22 16.56 1.93
C SER A 378 0.38 17.86 2.46
N LEU A 379 1.41 17.77 3.32
CA LEU A 379 2.13 18.94 3.82
C LEU A 379 2.83 19.71 2.69
N GLY A 380 3.44 18.99 1.73
CA GLY A 380 4.03 19.57 0.53
C GLY A 380 3.01 20.31 -0.33
N VAL A 381 1.83 19.72 -0.57
CA VAL A 381 0.73 20.33 -1.32
C VAL A 381 0.23 21.59 -0.61
N ILE A 382 0.00 21.54 0.71
CA ILE A 382 -0.42 22.70 1.51
C ILE A 382 0.62 23.83 1.40
N LEU A 383 1.91 23.52 1.52
CA LEU A 383 2.98 24.50 1.41
C LEU A 383 3.01 25.13 0.01
N ALA A 384 2.92 24.33 -1.05
CA ALA A 384 2.89 24.82 -2.42
C ALA A 384 1.66 25.72 -2.66
N MET A 385 0.48 25.30 -2.21
CA MET A 385 -0.76 26.10 -2.29
C MET A 385 -0.62 27.42 -1.54
N MET A 386 -0.03 27.42 -0.35
CA MET A 386 0.22 28.63 0.43
C MET A 386 1.11 29.61 -0.34
N LEU A 387 2.22 29.12 -0.91
CA LEU A 387 3.15 29.97 -1.68
C LEU A 387 2.49 30.57 -2.92
N LEU A 388 1.76 29.75 -3.69
CA LEU A 388 1.08 30.20 -4.91
C LEU A 388 -0.08 31.16 -4.62
N ALA A 389 -0.89 30.87 -3.59
CA ALA A 389 -2.00 31.72 -3.18
C ALA A 389 -1.55 33.10 -2.70
N LEU A 390 -0.32 33.24 -2.20
CA LEU A 390 0.23 34.52 -1.72
C LEU A 390 0.72 35.45 -2.82
N ILE A 391 0.95 34.95 -4.05
CA ILE A 391 1.46 35.76 -5.17
C ILE A 391 0.50 36.92 -5.47
N ILE A 392 -0.80 36.64 -5.56
CA ILE A 392 -1.81 37.66 -5.89
C ILE A 392 -1.99 38.68 -4.76
N PRO A 393 -2.20 38.30 -3.48
CA PRO A 393 -2.24 39.26 -2.39
C PRO A 393 -0.99 40.13 -2.31
N PHE A 394 0.20 39.55 -2.53
CA PHE A 394 1.44 40.32 -2.57
C PHE A 394 1.42 41.37 -3.68
N GLY A 395 1.03 40.98 -4.89
CA GLY A 395 0.89 41.89 -6.03
C GLY A 395 -0.10 43.02 -5.76
N ILE A 396 -1.34 42.70 -5.37
CA ILE A 396 -2.39 43.68 -5.08
C ILE A 396 -1.92 44.65 -3.99
N ILE A 397 -1.40 44.13 -2.87
CA ILE A 397 -0.95 44.95 -1.73
C ILE A 397 0.23 45.84 -2.09
N ARG A 398 1.17 45.37 -2.92
CA ARG A 398 2.37 46.12 -3.29
C ARG A 398 2.08 47.23 -4.30
N PHE A 399 1.19 46.99 -5.27
CA PHE A 399 0.95 47.90 -6.38
C PHE A 399 -0.22 48.87 -6.14
N THR A 400 -1.03 48.65 -5.10
CA THR A 400 -2.14 49.56 -4.80
C THR A 400 -1.67 50.70 -3.88
N SER A 401 -1.80 51.95 -4.33
CA SER A 401 -1.48 53.11 -3.48
C SER A 401 -2.51 53.25 -2.35
N PRO A 402 -2.08 53.40 -1.09
CA PRO A 402 -3.01 53.59 0.03
C PRO A 402 -3.92 54.81 -0.18
N VAL A 403 -3.42 55.86 -0.84
CA VAL A 403 -4.18 57.08 -1.14
C VAL A 403 -5.27 56.81 -2.18
N GLU A 404 -5.02 55.96 -3.16
CA GLU A 404 -6.01 55.59 -4.19
C GLU A 404 -7.15 54.76 -3.60
N VAL A 405 -6.84 53.80 -2.72
CA VAL A 405 -7.84 52.97 -2.04
C VAL A 405 -8.82 53.81 -1.21
N ILE A 406 -8.33 54.87 -0.56
CA ILE A 406 -9.16 55.73 0.28
C ILE A 406 -10.01 56.66 -0.59
N LYS A 407 -9.51 57.06 -1.77
CA LYS A 407 -10.20 57.95 -2.71
C LYS A 407 -11.21 57.24 -3.60
N SER A 408 -11.11 55.92 -3.82
CA SER A 408 -12.05 55.18 -4.67
C SER A 408 -13.46 55.21 -4.06
N LYS A 409 -14.40 55.88 -4.72
CA LYS A 409 -15.83 55.91 -4.34
C LYS A 409 -16.52 54.63 -4.84
N LYS A 410 -17.21 53.98 -3.89
CA LYS A 410 -18.13 52.83 -3.97
C LYS A 410 -17.90 51.83 -5.11
#